data_AF-A0A3D5HHG2-F1
#
_entry.id   AF-A0A3D5HHG2-F1
#
_cell.length_a   1.000
_cell.length_b   1.000
_cell.length_c   1.000
_cell.angle_alpha   90.00
_cell.angle_beta   90.00
_cell.angle_gamma   90.00
#
_symmetry.space_group_name_H-M   'P 1'
#
loop_
_entity.id
_entity.type
_entity.pdbx_description
1 polymer ?
#
loop_
_entity_poly.entity_id
_entity_poly.type
_entity_poly.pdbx_seq_one_letter_code
_entity_poly.pdbx_strand_id
1 'polypeptide(L)'
;ANGIVHVSAKDLGTGKEQAIKIESSGGLSDEEVEKMVNDAEQYAEEDKEKREGVEVKNQAETLIYSTEKSVSELGEKLPEEDKTKIEACCEQLKKSLETEDLDAIKSDLEALTQASHKMAELLYSQQAEQQTATAEQGNEDSQDGDEKSDKDDEDIVDADFEEVKK
;
A
#
# COMPACT_ATOMS: atom_id res chain seq x y z
N ALA A 1 2.11 -40.70 3.33
CA ALA A 1 2.74 -39.49 3.90
C ALA A 1 3.10 -39.78 5.36
N ASN A 2 4.30 -39.38 5.83
CA ASN A 2 4.88 -39.88 7.09
C ASN A 2 4.71 -38.92 8.29
N GLY A 3 3.81 -37.93 8.22
CA GLY A 3 3.57 -36.98 9.31
C GLY A 3 4.72 -36.00 9.59
N ILE A 4 5.66 -35.87 8.66
CA ILE A 4 6.80 -34.94 8.77
C ILE A 4 6.40 -33.63 8.09
N VAL A 5 6.52 -32.52 8.83
CA VAL A 5 6.27 -31.17 8.30
C VAL A 5 7.59 -30.55 7.89
N HIS A 6 7.66 -30.07 6.65
CA HIS A 6 8.78 -29.32 6.12
C HIS A 6 8.39 -27.84 6.06
N VAL A 7 9.08 -27.00 6.82
CA VAL A 7 8.90 -25.53 6.79
C VAL A 7 10.14 -24.92 6.17
N SER A 8 10.00 -24.23 5.04
CA SER A 8 11.09 -23.56 4.34
C SER A 8 10.78 -22.08 4.14
N ALA A 9 11.78 -21.23 4.38
CA ALA A 9 11.75 -19.81 4.03
C ALA A 9 12.87 -19.52 3.04
N LYS A 10 12.54 -18.88 1.92
CA LYS A 10 13.48 -18.53 0.85
C LYS A 10 13.43 -17.05 0.55
N ASP A 11 14.59 -16.41 0.54
CA ASP A 11 14.74 -15.05 0.04
C ASP A 11 14.82 -15.09 -1.50
N LEU A 12 13.86 -14.45 -2.17
CA LEU A 12 13.78 -14.41 -3.63
C LEU A 12 14.87 -13.53 -4.28
N GLY A 13 15.48 -12.60 -3.54
CA GLY A 13 16.54 -11.73 -4.04
C GLY A 13 17.91 -12.40 -4.04
N THR A 14 18.26 -13.13 -2.97
CA THR A 14 19.55 -13.82 -2.86
C THR A 14 19.49 -15.30 -3.23
N GLY A 15 18.28 -15.87 -3.37
CA GLY A 15 18.06 -17.29 -3.64
C GLY A 15 18.41 -18.22 -2.46
N LYS A 16 18.86 -17.66 -1.33
CA LYS A 16 19.20 -18.43 -0.13
C LYS A 16 17.94 -18.96 0.53
N GLU A 17 18.00 -20.23 0.93
CA GLU A 17 16.90 -20.94 1.57
C GLU A 17 17.35 -21.46 2.94
N GLN A 18 16.43 -21.42 3.90
CA GLN A 18 16.55 -22.09 5.20
C GLN A 18 15.34 -22.99 5.36
N ALA A 19 15.57 -24.24 5.75
CA ALA A 19 14.50 -25.21 5.94
C ALA A 19 14.65 -25.93 7.28
N ILE A 20 13.53 -26.14 7.94
CA ILE A 20 13.41 -26.89 9.18
C ILE A 20 12.48 -28.08 8.90
N LYS A 21 12.92 -29.26 9.33
CA LYS A 21 12.13 -30.49 9.29
C LYS A 21 11.63 -30.77 10.70
N ILE A 22 10.32 -30.75 10.89
CA ILE A 22 9.69 -31.10 12.16
C ILE A 22 9.29 -32.58 12.07
N GLU A 23 9.97 -33.41 12.84
CA GLU A 23 9.67 -34.82 12.99
C GLU A 23 8.62 -35.00 14.09
N SER A 24 7.71 -35.96 13.91
CA SER A 24 6.56 -36.18 14.80
C SER A 24 7.03 -36.80 16.14
N SER A 25 7.61 -35.99 17.02
CA SER A 25 8.24 -36.42 18.29
C SER A 25 7.30 -36.38 19.50
N GLY A 26 6.02 -36.04 19.30
CA GLY A 26 5.00 -35.95 20.34
C GLY A 26 3.96 -34.89 19.94
N GLY A 27 2.74 -35.34 19.65
CA GLY A 27 1.62 -34.48 19.30
C GLY A 27 0.67 -34.28 20.47
N LEU A 28 -0.39 -33.52 20.23
CA LEU A 28 -1.53 -33.41 21.13
C LEU A 28 -2.25 -34.77 21.20
N SER A 29 -2.73 -35.13 22.39
CA SER A 29 -3.69 -36.23 22.56
C SER A 29 -5.06 -35.86 21.96
N ASP A 30 -5.89 -36.86 21.65
CA ASP A 30 -7.23 -36.63 21.10
C ASP A 30 -8.08 -35.74 22.04
N GLU A 31 -7.93 -35.91 23.36
CA GLU A 31 -8.59 -35.10 24.40
C GLU A 31 -8.12 -33.63 24.35
N GLU A 32 -6.83 -33.38 24.14
CA GLU A 32 -6.29 -32.02 23.98
C GLU A 32 -6.73 -31.37 22.67
N VAL A 33 -6.84 -32.17 21.59
CA VAL A 33 -7.35 -31.69 20.29
C VAL A 33 -8.81 -31.27 20.42
N GLU A 34 -9.67 -32.11 20.99
CA GLU A 34 -11.09 -31.77 21.20
C GLU A 34 -11.25 -30.54 22.09
N LYS A 35 -10.44 -30.42 23.15
CA LYS A 35 -10.42 -29.24 24.00
C LYS A 35 -10.03 -27.98 23.23
N MET A 36 -8.97 -28.03 22.40
CA MET A 36 -8.55 -26.88 21.59
C MET A 36 -9.59 -26.46 20.56
N VAL A 37 -10.30 -27.42 19.95
CA VAL A 37 -11.41 -27.12 19.02
C VAL A 37 -12.55 -26.42 19.76
N ASN A 38 -12.94 -26.92 20.93
CA ASN A 38 -14.01 -26.31 21.72
C ASN A 38 -13.62 -24.91 22.21
N ASP A 39 -12.40 -24.74 22.72
CA ASP A 39 -11.86 -23.44 23.14
C ASP A 39 -11.87 -22.45 21.96
N ALA A 40 -11.40 -22.86 20.77
CA ALA A 40 -11.41 -22.01 19.57
C ALA A 40 -12.82 -21.56 19.15
N GLU A 41 -13.83 -22.42 19.29
CA GLU A 41 -15.23 -22.06 19.02
C GLU A 41 -15.77 -21.09 20.08
N GLN A 42 -15.44 -21.29 21.35
CA GLN A 42 -15.89 -20.41 22.45
C GLN A 42 -15.28 -19.01 22.36
N TYR A 43 -14.00 -18.91 22.02
CA TYR A 43 -13.26 -17.64 21.94
C TYR A 43 -13.21 -17.04 20.54
N ALA A 44 -13.95 -17.59 19.58
CA ALA A 44 -13.90 -17.17 18.18
C ALA A 44 -14.13 -15.65 17.99
N GLU A 45 -15.08 -15.06 18.73
CA GLU A 45 -15.36 -13.62 18.62
C GLU A 45 -14.26 -12.77 19.26
N GLU A 46 -13.75 -13.17 20.43
CA GLU A 46 -12.67 -12.45 21.12
C GLU A 46 -11.36 -12.49 20.30
N ASP A 47 -11.03 -13.63 19.71
CA ASP A 47 -9.86 -13.78 18.85
C ASP A 47 -10.02 -13.00 17.53
N LYS A 48 -11.25 -12.88 17.03
CA LYS A 48 -11.56 -12.02 15.88
C LYS A 48 -11.33 -10.55 16.21
N GLU A 49 -11.82 -10.06 17.34
CA GLU A 49 -11.58 -8.68 17.79
C GLU A 49 -10.08 -8.40 17.98
N LYS A 50 -9.33 -9.33 18.61
CA LYS A 50 -7.87 -9.21 18.74
C LYS A 50 -7.17 -9.17 17.39
N ARG A 51 -7.59 -10.03 16.45
CA ARG A 51 -7.05 -10.05 15.08
C ARG A 51 -7.31 -8.73 14.37
N GLU A 52 -8.54 -8.22 14.44
CA GLU A 52 -8.89 -6.92 13.85
C GLU A 52 -8.04 -5.80 14.44
N GLY A 53 -7.80 -5.82 15.76
CA GLY A 53 -6.94 -4.84 16.41
C GLY A 53 -5.50 -4.87 15.91
N VAL A 54 -4.92 -6.07 15.77
CA VAL A 54 -3.56 -6.24 15.21
C VAL A 54 -3.51 -5.83 13.74
N GLU A 55 -4.54 -6.14 12.96
CA GLU A 55 -4.62 -5.79 11.55
C GLU A 55 -4.67 -4.28 11.34
N VAL A 56 -5.50 -3.58 12.12
CA VAL A 56 -5.57 -2.11 12.12
C VAL A 56 -4.24 -1.48 12.53
N LYS A 57 -3.55 -2.02 13.56
CA LYS A 57 -2.22 -1.53 13.96
C LYS A 57 -1.19 -1.68 12.83
N ASN A 58 -1.14 -2.85 12.18
CA ASN A 58 -0.23 -3.09 11.06
C ASN A 58 -0.53 -2.19 9.85
N GLN A 59 -1.82 -1.95 9.57
CA GLN A 59 -2.25 -1.02 8.52
C GLN A 59 -1.81 0.41 8.83
N ALA A 60 -2.00 0.87 10.06
CA ALA A 60 -1.57 2.19 10.51
C ALA A 60 -0.05 2.38 10.38
N GLU A 61 0.76 1.41 10.85
CA GLU A 61 2.22 1.46 10.74
C GLU A 61 2.69 1.49 9.29
N THR A 62 2.08 0.68 8.43
CA THR A 62 2.36 0.65 6.99
C THR A 62 2.04 1.99 6.34
N LEU A 63 0.87 2.57 6.67
CA LEU A 63 0.43 3.85 6.13
C LEU A 63 1.32 5.00 6.58
N ILE A 64 1.69 5.05 7.86
CA ILE A 64 2.66 6.01 8.40
C ILE A 64 3.97 5.91 7.62
N TYR A 65 4.55 4.71 7.51
CA TYR A 65 5.83 4.52 6.84
C TYR A 65 5.78 4.96 5.37
N SER A 66 4.75 4.54 4.64
CA SER A 66 4.59 4.91 3.23
C SER A 66 4.41 6.42 3.05
N THR A 67 3.62 7.05 3.92
CA THR A 67 3.35 8.49 3.83
C THR A 67 4.59 9.31 4.22
N GLU A 68 5.30 8.96 5.29
CA GLU A 68 6.56 9.61 5.66
C GLU A 68 7.61 9.49 4.56
N LYS A 69 7.70 8.31 3.93
CA LYS A 69 8.58 8.10 2.77
C LYS A 69 8.18 9.00 1.61
N SER A 70 6.90 9.04 1.24
CA SER A 70 6.41 9.90 0.16
C SER A 70 6.67 11.38 0.45
N VAL A 71 6.41 11.86 1.66
CA VAL A 71 6.69 13.26 2.03
C VAL A 71 8.18 13.58 1.93
N SER A 72 9.06 12.66 2.33
CA SER A 72 10.50 12.81 2.21
C SER A 72 10.97 12.86 0.74
N GLU A 73 10.42 12.01 -0.13
CA GLU A 73 10.73 11.98 -1.56
C GLU A 73 10.18 13.18 -2.33
N LEU A 74 9.01 13.68 -1.90
CA LEU A 74 8.28 14.76 -2.58
C LEU A 74 8.70 16.15 -2.09
N GLY A 75 9.23 16.27 -0.87
CA GLY A 75 10.02 17.39 -0.36
C GLY A 75 9.52 18.79 -0.71
N GLU A 76 10.00 19.32 -1.83
CA GLU A 76 9.77 20.69 -2.32
C GLU A 76 8.56 20.82 -3.27
N LYS A 77 8.00 19.71 -3.76
CA LYS A 77 6.83 19.69 -4.65
C LYS A 77 5.50 19.82 -3.90
N LEU A 78 5.52 19.62 -2.58
CA LEU A 78 4.34 19.74 -1.74
C LEU A 78 4.21 21.16 -1.17
N PRO A 79 2.99 21.73 -1.14
CA PRO A 79 2.72 22.92 -0.35
C PRO A 79 3.07 22.69 1.13
N GLU A 80 3.75 23.65 1.76
CA GLU A 80 4.17 23.57 3.17
C GLU A 80 2.98 23.30 4.11
N GLU A 81 1.83 23.91 3.82
CA GLU A 81 0.60 23.72 4.58
C GLU A 81 0.10 22.26 4.56
N ASP A 82 0.09 21.62 3.40
CA ASP A 82 -0.35 20.22 3.29
C ASP A 82 0.70 19.26 3.89
N LYS A 83 1.99 19.58 3.74
CA LYS A 83 3.08 18.83 4.39
C LYS A 83 2.94 18.83 5.91
N THR A 84 2.77 20.00 6.53
CA THR A 84 2.60 20.11 7.99
C THR A 84 1.35 19.38 8.48
N LYS A 85 0.25 19.41 7.72
CA LYS A 85 -0.97 18.65 8.06
C LYS A 85 -0.73 17.15 8.05
N ILE A 86 -0.04 16.63 7.04
CA ILE A 86 0.25 15.19 6.91
C ILE A 86 1.19 14.74 8.03
N GLU A 87 2.25 15.50 8.32
CA GLU A 87 3.17 15.21 9.43
C GLU A 87 2.43 15.20 10.78
N ALA A 88 1.53 16.15 11.02
CA ALA A 88 0.70 16.16 12.22
C ALA A 88 -0.22 14.93 12.32
N CYS A 89 -0.87 14.52 11.21
CA CYS A 89 -1.68 13.30 11.18
C CYS A 89 -0.85 12.03 11.44
N CYS A 90 0.37 11.95 10.89
CA CYS A 90 1.30 10.85 11.16
C CYS A 90 1.69 10.81 12.65
N GLU A 91 2.01 11.95 13.26
CA GLU A 91 2.34 12.01 14.68
C GLU A 91 1.15 11.64 15.58
N GLN A 92 -0.05 12.08 15.21
CA GLN A 92 -1.27 11.75 15.95
C GLN A 92 -1.56 10.24 15.89
N LEU A 93 -1.51 9.64 14.70
CA LEU A 93 -1.69 8.20 14.55
C LEU A 93 -0.62 7.39 15.30
N LYS A 94 0.64 7.86 15.31
CA LYS A 94 1.71 7.26 16.13
C LYS A 94 1.37 7.28 17.62
N LYS A 95 0.84 8.38 18.15
CA LYS A 95 0.41 8.47 19.57
C LYS A 95 -0.78 7.55 19.86
N SER A 96 -1.75 7.48 18.97
CA SER A 96 -2.92 6.60 19.14
C SER A 96 -2.55 5.12 19.12
N LEU A 97 -1.50 4.74 18.38
CA LEU A 97 -0.94 3.38 18.42
C LEU A 97 -0.35 3.01 19.80
N GLU A 98 0.12 3.99 20.58
CA GLU A 98 0.64 3.75 21.95
C GLU A 98 -0.48 3.54 22.98
N THR A 99 -1.70 4.04 22.70
CA THR A 99 -2.80 4.03 23.68
C THR A 99 -3.76 2.84 23.55
N GLU A 100 -3.51 1.91 22.61
CA GLU A 100 -4.32 0.70 22.32
C GLU A 100 -5.82 0.95 22.09
N ASP A 101 -6.22 2.19 21.84
CA ASP A 101 -7.61 2.58 21.56
C ASP A 101 -7.91 2.36 20.07
N LEU A 102 -8.61 1.27 19.76
CA LEU A 102 -8.92 0.89 18.38
C LEU A 102 -9.79 1.90 17.64
N ASP A 103 -10.70 2.58 18.33
CA ASP A 103 -11.58 3.56 17.69
C ASP A 103 -10.80 4.84 17.36
N ALA A 104 -9.91 5.26 18.26
CA ALA A 104 -8.99 6.36 17.99
C ALA A 104 -8.04 6.04 16.83
N ILE A 105 -7.43 4.84 16.82
CA ILE A 105 -6.54 4.41 15.74
C ILE A 105 -7.27 4.38 14.40
N LYS A 106 -8.51 3.86 14.35
CA LYS A 106 -9.32 3.83 13.11
C LYS A 106 -9.63 5.24 12.61
N SER A 107 -10.07 6.13 13.49
CA SER A 107 -10.36 7.53 13.13
C SER A 107 -9.12 8.25 12.60
N ASP A 108 -7.97 8.07 13.25
CA ASP A 108 -6.71 8.70 12.84
C ASP A 108 -6.15 8.09 11.55
N LEU A 109 -6.36 6.78 11.34
CA LEU A 109 -6.02 6.09 10.11
C LEU A 109 -6.84 6.62 8.94
N GLU A 110 -8.15 6.83 9.12
CA GLU A 110 -9.01 7.45 8.10
C GLU A 110 -8.56 8.89 7.79
N ALA A 111 -8.23 9.68 8.82
CA ALA A 111 -7.74 11.05 8.64
C ALA A 111 -6.43 11.08 7.85
N LEU A 112 -5.47 10.22 8.18
CA LEU A 112 -4.20 10.11 7.45
C LEU A 112 -4.42 9.61 6.01
N THR A 113 -5.35 8.67 5.81
CA THR A 113 -5.70 8.16 4.47
C THR A 113 -6.25 9.28 3.59
N GLN A 114 -7.17 10.10 4.12
CA GLN A 114 -7.71 11.25 3.39
C GLN A 114 -6.63 12.29 3.06
N ALA A 115 -5.76 12.60 4.02
CA ALA A 115 -4.65 13.53 3.78
C ALA A 115 -3.66 13.00 2.72
N SER A 116 -3.36 11.70 2.75
CA SER A 116 -2.51 11.02 1.78
C SER A 116 -3.13 11.00 0.37
N HIS A 117 -4.44 10.78 0.26
CA HIS A 117 -5.14 10.88 -1.02
C HIS A 117 -5.08 12.29 -1.62
N LYS A 118 -5.30 13.33 -0.80
CA LYS A 118 -5.19 14.71 -1.25
C LYS A 118 -3.77 15.05 -1.72
N MET A 119 -2.75 14.53 -1.03
CA MET A 119 -1.35 14.64 -1.48
C MET A 119 -1.13 13.95 -2.83
N ALA A 120 -1.65 12.74 -3.01
CA ALA A 120 -1.53 12.00 -4.26
C ALA A 120 -2.22 12.73 -5.43
N GLU A 121 -3.39 13.33 -5.19
CA GLU A 121 -4.12 14.13 -6.18
C GLU A 121 -3.31 15.35 -6.64
N LEU A 122 -2.76 16.12 -5.69
CA LEU A 122 -1.90 17.28 -5.99
C LEU A 122 -0.64 16.89 -6.77
N LEU A 123 -0.09 15.71 -6.48
CA LEU A 123 1.08 15.21 -7.20
C LEU A 123 0.73 14.83 -8.63
N TYR A 124 -0.38 14.11 -8.82
CA TYR A 124 -0.84 13.66 -10.12
C TYR A 124 -1.21 14.85 -11.01
N SER A 125 -1.86 15.88 -10.44
CA SER A 125 -2.16 17.12 -11.16
C SER A 125 -0.90 17.88 -11.57
N GLN A 126 0.08 18.03 -10.67
CA GLN A 126 1.36 18.67 -11.01
C GLN A 126 2.13 17.90 -12.09
N GLN A 127 2.11 16.56 -12.05
CA GLN A 127 2.81 15.74 -13.04
C GLN A 127 2.15 15.82 -14.43
N ALA A 128 0.82 15.90 -14.48
CA ALA A 128 0.08 16.12 -15.73
C ALA A 128 0.34 17.51 -16.33
N GLU A 129 0.44 18.56 -15.49
CA GLU A 129 0.80 19.91 -15.93
C GLU A 129 2.26 19.99 -16.42
N GLN A 130 3.18 19.27 -15.78
CA GLN A 130 4.59 19.24 -16.17
C GLN A 130 4.83 18.50 -17.51
N GLN A 131 4.00 17.49 -17.82
CA GLN A 131 4.03 16.79 -19.10
C GLN A 131 3.47 17.63 -20.25
N THR A 132 2.55 18.56 -19.96
CA THR A 132 2.03 19.53 -20.94
C THR A 132 3.02 20.67 -21.19
N ALA A 133 3.73 21.13 -20.15
CA ALA A 133 4.74 22.19 -20.26
C ALA A 133 6.02 21.78 -21.02
N THR A 134 6.30 20.48 -21.16
CA THR A 134 7.47 19.99 -21.93
C THR A 134 7.17 19.86 -23.43
N ALA A 135 5.89 19.96 -23.84
CA ALA A 135 5.49 20.01 -25.24
C ALA A 135 5.49 21.44 -25.85
N GLU A 136 5.53 22.49 -25.02
CA GLU A 136 5.51 23.89 -25.49
C GLU A 136 6.89 24.59 -25.51
N GLN A 137 7.96 23.92 -25.05
CA GLN A 137 9.33 24.48 -25.11
C GLN A 137 10.20 23.80 -26.16
N GLY A 138 9.62 23.55 -27.34
CA GLY A 138 10.31 23.02 -28.52
C GLY A 138 9.97 23.77 -29.81
N ASN A 139 9.45 25.00 -29.74
CA ASN A 139 9.06 25.74 -30.95
C ASN A 139 9.35 27.24 -30.87
N GLU A 140 10.64 27.60 -30.76
CA GLU A 140 11.15 28.90 -31.22
C GLU A 140 12.54 28.68 -31.84
N ASP A 141 12.58 28.42 -33.15
CA ASP A 141 13.40 29.12 -34.15
C ASP A 141 13.60 28.26 -35.41
N SER A 142 12.82 28.53 -36.47
CA SER A 142 13.26 28.51 -37.89
C SER A 142 12.09 28.82 -38.83
N GLN A 143 11.93 30.12 -39.11
CA GLN A 143 11.84 30.71 -40.45
C GLN A 143 11.14 29.94 -41.60
N ASP A 144 10.00 30.49 -42.00
CA ASP A 144 9.51 30.70 -43.39
C ASP A 144 10.11 29.85 -44.53
N GLY A 145 9.29 28.99 -45.17
CA GLY A 145 9.64 28.34 -46.44
C GLY A 145 8.80 27.12 -46.83
N ASP A 146 7.64 27.36 -47.45
CA ASP A 146 7.02 26.67 -48.60
C ASP A 146 7.04 25.12 -48.78
N GLU A 147 5.83 24.57 -48.92
CA GLU A 147 5.40 23.37 -49.68
C GLU A 147 6.16 22.02 -49.59
N LYS A 148 5.51 20.99 -48.98
CA LYS A 148 4.88 19.79 -49.62
C LYS A 148 4.94 18.50 -48.78
N SER A 149 3.74 17.92 -48.65
CA SER A 149 3.40 16.48 -48.77
C SER A 149 3.81 15.44 -47.71
N ASP A 150 2.76 14.74 -47.27
CA ASP A 150 2.63 13.30 -46.96
C ASP A 150 3.16 12.77 -45.60
N LYS A 151 2.17 12.30 -44.81
CA LYS A 151 2.09 11.00 -44.09
C LYS A 151 1.96 11.00 -42.56
N ASP A 152 0.96 10.21 -42.19
CA ASP A 152 0.73 9.46 -40.95
C ASP A 152 0.27 10.25 -39.71
N ASP A 153 -1.04 10.50 -39.71
CA ASP A 153 -1.92 10.32 -38.55
C ASP A 153 -1.85 8.84 -38.10
N GLU A 154 -1.34 8.58 -36.89
CA GLU A 154 -1.56 7.42 -36.00
C GLU A 154 -0.61 7.63 -34.79
N ASP A 155 -1.05 7.81 -33.55
CA ASP A 155 -1.67 6.77 -32.74
C ASP A 155 -2.35 7.41 -31.50
N ILE A 156 -3.59 7.88 -31.65
CA ILE A 156 -4.49 8.13 -30.52
C ILE A 156 -5.10 6.78 -30.16
N VAL A 157 -4.55 6.13 -29.14
CA VAL A 157 -5.08 4.86 -28.64
C VAL A 157 -6.27 5.16 -27.73
N ASP A 158 -7.46 5.26 -28.34
CA ASP A 158 -8.73 5.12 -27.63
C ASP A 158 -8.83 3.69 -27.08
N ALA A 159 -8.75 3.56 -25.75
CA ALA A 159 -8.88 2.28 -25.08
C ALA A 159 -10.36 1.86 -25.05
N ASP A 160 -10.77 1.05 -26.02
CA ASP A 160 -12.07 0.39 -26.02
C ASP A 160 -12.23 -0.52 -24.79
N PHE A 161 -13.25 -0.21 -23.99
CA PHE A 161 -13.69 -0.97 -22.82
C PHE A 161 -14.59 -2.12 -23.27
N GLU A 162 -14.12 -3.36 -23.17
CA GLU A 162 -14.96 -4.53 -23.44
C GLU A 162 -15.58 -5.06 -22.13
N GLU A 163 -16.86 -4.73 -21.91
CA GLU A 163 -17.69 -5.33 -20.86
C GLU A 163 -17.81 -6.85 -21.09
N VAL A 164 -17.17 -7.66 -20.25
CA VAL A 164 -17.42 -9.09 -20.20
C VAL A 164 -18.79 -9.32 -19.53
N LYS A 165 -19.84 -9.43 -20.34
CA LYS A 165 -21.17 -9.87 -19.87
C LYS A 165 -21.36 -11.38 -20.06
N LYS A 166 -21.54 -12.01 -18.90
CA LYS A 166 -22.34 -13.22 -18.58
C LYS A 166 -21.69 -14.60 -18.66
#